data_AF-A0AAW2V5Z5-F1
#
_entry.id   AF-A0AAW2V5Z5-F1
#
_cell.length_a   1.000
_cell.length_b   1.000
_cell.length_c   1.000
_cell.angle_alpha   90.00
_cell.angle_beta   90.00
_cell.angle_gamma   90.00
#
_symmetry.space_group_name_H-M   'P 1'
#
loop_
_entity.id
_entity.type
_entity.pdbx_description
1 polymer ?
#
loop_
_entity_poly.entity_id
_entity_poly.type
_entity_poly.pdbx_seq_one_letter_code
_entity_poly.pdbx_strand_id
1 'polypeptide(L)'
;MNKSIASQKAVEQRRRRSMMGHLVQHALGCILGHKSCLRCVELMSPEDKAKYTNRAREVWDKYLSTTPARVPKPRRQTKLVTRCSPGRLLNVLQRLTPDQKAAVKSMGFGSILNLRCRTLRRSLCLWLLEKFNTVRRSLEICGERIPLTPRDVELVMGLASNGKDVVNSGPDELIAELRKKYNATNRGISVRLLEERLAVPEAGDDFKRSFLLYVLGTLLCPTARLDVSPSFLHFLTNMDVVHQYNWGKFLLDRLVREVARYRQGKQRAVGGCLLFLQLFYYESVAVGEPSELFPAIFPCLAAWGEEEISEREKQERELGGYGCGEVVCKERGLGMGMLGCRTQPDSIHLAIIPPEIEDYPLLEQDGVDQVNGGMITAEENMPMSGSEGNAVCVDIEIADPVRAPCRNAQYGCAEIVDYTKRKEHEEICLCAPCACPIRKCHFVGSSTQLSEHFSSKHWDSGRRFQYNSPLPVTLNKNETFLVLQAEKDGILFLLNKGTESIGHTVMITCISPSSSKEQYLYDIVSERGNSCLRLKSYTNNYPGRVEGSPPVDFLLVPFGFLNPTGKLDLEMCIWNSTDIGAD
;
A
#
# COMPACT_ATOMS: atom_id res chain seq x y z
N MET A 1 -4.76 24.72 16.67
CA MET A 1 -3.43 24.06 16.67
C MET A 1 -2.85 23.75 18.05
N ASN A 2 -2.96 24.61 19.06
CA ASN A 2 -2.36 24.35 20.39
C ASN A 2 -3.03 23.23 21.22
N LYS A 3 -4.30 22.86 20.95
CA LYS A 3 -5.03 21.80 21.69
C LYS A 3 -4.72 20.38 21.19
N SER A 4 -4.42 20.17 19.90
CA SER A 4 -4.09 18.85 19.34
C SER A 4 -2.66 18.42 19.67
N ILE A 5 -1.71 19.37 19.63
CA ILE A 5 -0.34 19.16 20.13
C ILE A 5 -0.36 18.88 21.63
N ALA A 6 -1.24 19.52 22.40
CA ALA A 6 -1.43 19.21 23.82
C ALA A 6 -2.04 17.81 24.03
N SER A 7 -2.93 17.34 23.15
CA SER A 7 -3.55 16.00 23.22
C SER A 7 -2.57 14.89 22.82
N GLN A 8 -1.79 15.05 21.75
CA GLN A 8 -0.72 14.11 21.37
C GLN A 8 0.42 14.12 22.39
N LYS A 9 0.81 15.30 22.91
CA LYS A 9 1.70 15.38 24.07
C LYS A 9 1.09 14.69 25.28
N ALA A 10 -0.21 14.79 25.55
CA ALA A 10 -0.86 14.13 26.68
C ALA A 10 -0.99 12.60 26.51
N VAL A 11 -1.21 12.09 25.30
CA VAL A 11 -1.24 10.66 24.97
C VAL A 11 0.16 10.07 25.02
N GLU A 12 1.16 10.78 24.50
CA GLU A 12 2.56 10.37 24.59
C GLU A 12 3.10 10.52 26.01
N GLN A 13 2.64 11.49 26.78
CA GLN A 13 2.92 11.64 28.20
C GLN A 13 2.18 10.59 29.04
N ARG A 14 0.99 10.10 28.63
CA ARG A 14 0.32 8.91 29.22
C ARG A 14 1.06 7.62 28.91
N ARG A 15 1.51 7.41 27.67
CA ARG A 15 2.36 6.26 27.28
C ARG A 15 3.72 6.31 27.96
N ARG A 16 4.35 7.48 28.08
CA ARG A 16 5.58 7.69 28.85
C ARG A 16 5.36 7.53 30.36
N ARG A 17 4.20 7.91 30.91
CA ARG A 17 3.82 7.64 32.33
C ARG A 17 3.61 6.15 32.60
N SER A 18 3.00 5.40 31.66
CA SER A 18 2.86 3.94 31.76
C SER A 18 4.20 3.22 31.65
N MET A 19 5.05 3.65 30.71
CA MET A 19 6.41 3.14 30.56
C MET A 19 7.30 3.54 31.76
N MET A 20 7.12 4.75 32.32
CA MET A 20 7.68 5.16 33.61
C MET A 20 7.18 4.28 34.75
N GLY A 21 5.91 3.86 34.78
CA GLY A 21 5.40 2.97 35.82
C GLY A 21 6.17 1.65 35.87
N HIS A 22 6.39 1.03 34.70
CA HIS A 22 7.19 -0.19 34.57
C HIS A 22 8.69 0.03 34.82
N LEU A 23 9.26 1.16 34.36
CA LEU A 23 10.67 1.49 34.61
C LEU A 23 10.93 1.92 36.05
N VAL A 24 9.98 2.55 36.74
CA VAL A 24 10.06 2.90 38.16
C VAL A 24 9.97 1.65 39.02
N GLN A 25 9.10 0.68 38.66
CA GLN A 25 9.09 -0.65 39.29
C GLN A 25 10.43 -1.38 39.11
N HIS A 26 11.00 -1.34 37.91
CA HIS A 26 12.28 -1.99 37.62
C HIS A 26 13.49 -1.25 38.27
N ALA A 27 13.45 0.08 38.33
CA ALA A 27 14.49 0.91 38.95
C ALA A 27 14.44 0.86 40.49
N LEU A 28 13.25 0.81 41.10
CA LEU A 28 13.09 0.55 42.54
C LEU A 28 13.62 -0.83 42.92
N GLY A 29 13.42 -1.84 42.06
CA GLY A 29 14.00 -3.16 42.23
C GLY A 29 15.53 -3.19 42.17
N CYS A 30 16.15 -2.31 41.38
CA CYS A 30 17.62 -2.21 41.27
C CYS A 30 18.27 -1.35 42.38
N ILE A 31 17.57 -0.36 42.93
CA ILE A 31 18.14 0.55 43.95
C ILE A 31 18.17 -0.09 45.35
N LEU A 32 17.29 -1.04 45.67
CA LEU A 32 17.14 -1.62 47.02
C LEU A 32 17.59 -3.08 47.18
N GLY A 33 18.17 -3.68 46.13
CA GLY A 33 19.06 -4.84 46.28
C GLY A 33 18.51 -6.16 46.85
N HIS A 34 17.20 -6.40 46.98
CA HIS A 34 16.67 -7.71 47.44
C HIS A 34 15.26 -8.04 46.88
N LYS A 35 15.05 -9.32 46.51
CA LYS A 35 13.82 -9.87 45.89
C LYS A 35 12.58 -9.99 46.81
N SER A 36 12.64 -9.49 48.05
CA SER A 36 11.56 -9.63 49.04
C SER A 36 10.59 -8.43 49.13
N CYS A 37 10.66 -7.46 48.21
CA CYS A 37 10.07 -6.13 48.42
C CYS A 37 8.83 -5.76 47.56
N LEU A 38 8.21 -6.68 46.83
CA LEU A 38 6.92 -6.40 46.15
C LEU A 38 5.81 -6.10 47.17
N ARG A 39 5.83 -6.78 48.33
CA ARG A 39 4.87 -6.59 49.43
C ARG A 39 5.02 -5.25 50.15
N CYS A 40 6.25 -4.73 50.26
CA CYS A 40 6.49 -3.42 50.89
C CYS A 40 6.00 -2.26 50.00
N VAL A 41 6.11 -2.40 48.67
CA VAL A 41 5.55 -1.40 47.73
C VAL A 41 4.03 -1.37 47.79
N GLU A 42 3.35 -2.49 48.05
CA GLU A 42 1.90 -2.53 48.26
C GLU A 42 1.50 -1.81 49.57
N LEU A 43 2.30 -1.94 50.63
CA LEU A 43 2.08 -1.31 51.94
C LEU A 43 2.49 0.17 52.03
N MET A 44 3.19 0.72 51.03
CA MET A 44 3.60 2.13 51.06
C MET A 44 2.43 3.09 50.87
N SER A 45 2.43 4.16 51.66
CA SER A 45 1.52 5.29 51.54
C SER A 45 1.61 5.92 50.13
N PRO A 46 0.53 6.54 49.63
CA PRO A 46 0.54 7.26 48.36
C PRO A 46 1.62 8.34 48.29
N GLU A 47 1.91 8.99 49.42
CA GLU A 47 2.89 10.07 49.54
C GLU A 47 4.33 9.56 49.39
N ASP A 48 4.66 8.41 49.98
CA ASP A 48 6.00 7.83 49.86
C ASP A 48 6.24 7.30 48.44
N LYS A 49 5.23 6.69 47.82
CA LYS A 49 5.28 6.34 46.38
C LYS A 49 5.55 7.56 45.51
N ALA A 50 4.94 8.71 45.81
CA ALA A 50 5.16 9.95 45.06
C ALA A 50 6.60 10.45 45.18
N LYS A 51 7.23 10.36 46.36
CA LYS A 51 8.64 10.75 46.57
C LYS A 51 9.61 9.95 45.69
N TYR A 52 9.45 8.63 45.66
CA TYR A 52 10.29 7.77 44.80
C TYR A 52 10.06 8.01 43.31
N THR A 53 8.80 8.24 42.92
CA THR A 53 8.44 8.52 41.52
C THR A 53 9.03 9.85 41.05
N ASN A 54 9.03 10.87 41.91
CA ASN A 54 9.63 12.17 41.61
C ASN A 54 11.16 12.06 41.46
N ARG A 55 11.82 11.36 42.39
CA ARG A 55 13.28 11.15 42.33
C ARG A 55 13.71 10.36 41.10
N ALA A 56 12.94 9.35 40.68
CA ALA A 56 13.21 8.63 39.45
C ALA A 56 13.05 9.52 38.19
N ARG A 57 12.07 10.44 38.20
CA ARG A 57 11.84 11.40 37.11
C ARG A 57 13.00 12.40 37.00
N GLU A 58 13.48 12.92 38.12
CA GLU A 58 14.64 13.84 38.16
C GLU A 58 15.91 13.19 37.63
N VAL A 59 16.19 11.93 38.00
CA VAL A 59 17.34 11.17 37.48
C VAL A 59 17.22 10.97 35.97
N TRP A 60 16.01 10.71 35.48
CA TRP A 60 15.74 10.50 34.06
C TRP A 60 15.86 11.80 33.23
N ASP A 61 15.32 12.91 33.75
CA ASP A 61 15.43 14.21 33.09
C ASP A 61 16.88 14.69 33.05
N LYS A 62 17.66 14.44 34.11
CA LYS A 62 19.11 14.69 34.14
C LYS A 62 19.87 13.84 33.12
N TYR A 63 19.48 12.59 32.92
CA TYR A 63 20.06 11.71 31.88
C TYR A 63 19.75 12.23 30.47
N LEU A 64 18.50 12.65 30.21
CA LEU A 64 18.09 13.19 28.91
C LEU A 64 18.76 14.54 28.60
N SER A 65 18.98 15.39 29.60
CA SER A 65 19.61 16.70 29.41
C SER A 65 21.13 16.63 29.21
N THR A 66 21.78 15.56 29.67
CA THR A 66 23.24 15.39 29.61
C THR A 66 23.71 14.51 28.46
N THR A 67 22.81 13.77 27.78
CA THR A 67 23.18 12.84 26.71
C THR A 67 22.92 13.46 25.33
N PRO A 68 23.95 13.71 24.49
CA PRO A 68 23.73 14.23 23.14
C PRO A 68 22.93 13.26 22.27
N ALA A 69 22.04 13.80 21.44
CA ALA A 69 21.23 13.02 20.50
C ALA A 69 22.13 12.19 19.57
N ARG A 70 22.09 10.86 19.70
CA ARG A 70 22.85 9.96 18.83
C ARG A 70 22.27 9.99 17.42
N VAL A 71 22.98 10.63 16.50
CA VAL A 71 22.80 10.41 15.06
C VAL A 71 23.10 8.93 14.77
N PRO A 72 22.19 8.14 14.16
CA PRO A 72 22.47 6.77 13.78
C PRO A 72 23.63 6.77 12.78
N LYS A 73 24.82 6.31 13.20
CA LYS A 73 25.93 6.11 12.27
C LYS A 73 25.54 5.02 11.26
N PRO A 74 25.72 5.23 9.94
CA PRO A 74 25.57 4.16 8.96
C PRO A 74 26.54 3.03 9.33
N ARG A 75 26.00 1.84 9.63
CA ARG A 75 26.85 0.68 9.94
C ARG A 75 27.36 0.11 8.61
N ARG A 76 28.63 0.36 8.29
CA ARG A 76 29.35 -0.40 7.25
C ARG A 76 29.55 -1.81 7.78
N GLN A 77 28.66 -2.73 7.41
CA GLN A 77 28.69 -4.11 7.88
C GLN A 77 29.27 -4.98 6.76
N THR A 78 30.47 -5.51 6.97
CA THR A 78 31.22 -6.29 5.97
C THR A 78 30.64 -7.69 5.71
N LYS A 79 29.66 -8.14 6.51
CA LYS A 79 29.03 -9.46 6.38
C LYS A 79 27.51 -9.38 6.50
N LEU A 80 26.81 -9.79 5.44
CA LEU A 80 25.35 -9.88 5.40
C LEU A 80 24.85 -11.01 6.29
N VAL A 81 24.00 -10.69 7.25
CA VAL A 81 23.23 -11.67 8.02
C VAL A 81 21.77 -11.57 7.57
N THR A 82 21.21 -12.67 7.10
CA THR A 82 19.80 -12.76 6.68
C THR A 82 19.27 -14.16 6.97
N ARG A 83 17.93 -14.28 7.03
CA ARG A 83 17.21 -15.55 7.14
C ARG A 83 16.59 -16.01 5.82
N CYS A 84 16.69 -15.19 4.76
CA CYS A 84 16.32 -15.58 3.41
C CYS A 84 17.19 -16.75 2.95
N SER A 85 16.60 -17.94 2.78
CA SER A 85 17.32 -19.19 2.54
C SER A 85 16.65 -20.04 1.44
N PRO A 86 16.94 -19.75 0.17
CA PRO A 86 16.41 -20.51 -0.97
C PRO A 86 16.73 -22.01 -0.88
N GLY A 87 17.96 -22.37 -0.55
CA GLY A 87 18.37 -23.78 -0.45
C GLY A 87 17.63 -24.57 0.64
N ARG A 88 17.20 -23.93 1.73
CA ARG A 88 16.38 -24.61 2.76
C ARG A 88 14.98 -24.94 2.22
N LEU A 89 14.41 -24.04 1.43
CA LEU A 89 13.15 -24.29 0.73
C LEU A 89 13.31 -25.38 -0.33
N LEU A 90 14.35 -25.30 -1.17
CA LEU A 90 14.61 -26.27 -2.22
C LEU A 90 14.67 -27.72 -1.69
N ASN A 91 15.35 -27.92 -0.56
CA ASN A 91 15.41 -29.22 0.10
C ASN A 91 14.02 -29.76 0.54
N VAL A 92 13.07 -28.88 0.85
CA VAL A 92 11.69 -29.28 1.16
C VAL A 92 10.93 -29.59 -0.12
N LEU A 93 11.04 -28.72 -1.14
CA LEU A 93 10.36 -28.89 -2.43
C LEU A 93 10.69 -30.23 -3.11
N GLN A 94 11.95 -30.66 -3.02
CA GLN A 94 12.43 -31.95 -3.56
C GLN A 94 11.78 -33.17 -2.91
N ARG A 95 11.22 -33.04 -1.70
CA ARG A 95 10.63 -34.13 -0.93
C ARG A 95 9.11 -34.15 -0.96
N LEU A 96 8.47 -33.15 -1.58
CA LEU A 96 7.01 -33.08 -1.66
C LEU A 96 6.46 -34.17 -2.58
N THR A 97 5.37 -34.81 -2.14
CA THR A 97 4.61 -35.78 -2.95
C THR A 97 3.87 -35.07 -4.10
N PRO A 98 3.38 -35.81 -5.11
CA PRO A 98 2.54 -35.24 -6.18
C PRO A 98 1.31 -34.49 -5.63
N ASP A 99 0.60 -35.06 -4.65
CA ASP A 99 -0.58 -34.45 -4.04
C ASP A 99 -0.23 -33.16 -3.29
N GLN A 100 0.91 -33.14 -2.58
CA GLN A 100 1.41 -31.95 -1.93
C GLN A 100 1.77 -30.86 -2.94
N LYS A 101 2.38 -31.21 -4.07
CA LYS A 101 2.65 -30.27 -5.16
C LYS A 101 1.34 -29.74 -5.77
N ALA A 102 0.33 -30.58 -5.96
CA ALA A 102 -0.99 -30.16 -6.41
C ALA A 102 -1.65 -29.19 -5.41
N ALA A 103 -1.53 -29.45 -4.10
CA ALA A 103 -2.00 -28.54 -3.06
C ALA A 103 -1.27 -27.19 -3.10
N VAL A 104 0.05 -27.16 -3.32
CA VAL A 104 0.81 -25.91 -3.50
C VAL A 104 0.33 -25.13 -4.73
N LYS A 105 0.09 -25.81 -5.87
CA LYS A 105 -0.48 -25.20 -7.07
C LYS A 105 -1.86 -24.58 -6.79
N SER A 106 -2.74 -25.30 -6.08
CA SER A 106 -4.10 -24.85 -5.76
C SER A 106 -4.16 -23.56 -4.93
N MET A 107 -3.11 -23.23 -4.18
CA MET A 107 -3.03 -22.00 -3.39
C MET A 107 -2.46 -20.80 -4.15
N GLY A 108 -2.10 -20.96 -5.43
CA GLY A 108 -1.44 -19.91 -6.22
C GLY A 108 0.07 -19.81 -6.01
N PHE A 109 0.71 -20.84 -5.44
CA PHE A 109 2.17 -20.89 -5.20
C PHE A 109 2.90 -21.89 -6.11
N GLY A 110 2.26 -22.31 -7.20
CA GLY A 110 2.80 -23.31 -8.13
C GLY A 110 4.16 -22.94 -8.71
N SER A 111 4.40 -21.65 -8.99
CA SER A 111 5.68 -21.15 -9.52
C SER A 111 6.88 -21.48 -8.63
N ILE A 112 6.68 -21.45 -7.30
CA ILE A 112 7.72 -21.70 -6.30
C ILE A 112 8.28 -23.11 -6.41
N LEU A 113 7.49 -24.07 -6.92
CA LEU A 113 7.94 -25.45 -7.17
C LEU A 113 9.08 -25.51 -8.20
N ASN A 114 9.18 -24.52 -9.08
CA ASN A 114 10.20 -24.42 -10.14
C ASN A 114 11.46 -23.66 -9.69
N LEU A 115 11.60 -23.34 -8.39
CA LEU A 115 12.79 -22.70 -7.84
C LEU A 115 14.03 -23.56 -8.10
N ARG A 116 15.05 -23.01 -8.77
CA ARG A 116 16.35 -23.68 -9.00
C ARG A 116 17.49 -23.07 -8.19
N CYS A 117 17.40 -21.79 -7.83
CA CYS A 117 18.43 -21.09 -7.06
C CYS A 117 18.55 -21.66 -5.63
N ARG A 118 19.72 -22.18 -5.27
CA ARG A 118 20.01 -22.75 -3.94
C ARG A 118 20.70 -21.72 -3.04
N THR A 119 21.55 -20.88 -3.61
CA THR A 119 22.47 -20.01 -2.89
C THR A 119 22.18 -18.53 -3.11
N LEU A 120 22.02 -17.81 -2.01
CA LEU A 120 21.95 -16.35 -2.02
C LEU A 120 23.37 -15.76 -2.08
N ARG A 121 23.66 -15.00 -3.14
CA ARG A 121 24.93 -14.31 -3.36
C ARG A 121 25.02 -13.06 -2.48
N ARG A 122 25.65 -13.24 -1.32
CA ARG A 122 25.67 -12.23 -0.24
C ARG A 122 26.31 -10.91 -0.64
N SER A 123 27.35 -10.94 -1.48
CA SER A 123 28.02 -9.75 -2.02
C SER A 123 27.07 -8.91 -2.87
N LEU A 124 26.39 -9.55 -3.82
CA LEU A 124 25.36 -8.91 -4.65
C LEU A 124 24.22 -8.36 -3.79
N CYS A 125 23.70 -9.14 -2.84
CA CYS A 125 22.64 -8.68 -1.96
C CYS A 125 23.05 -7.46 -1.13
N LEU A 126 24.29 -7.39 -0.62
CA LEU A 126 24.79 -6.20 0.07
C LEU A 126 24.83 -5.00 -0.85
N TRP A 127 25.37 -5.18 -2.06
CA TRP A 127 25.45 -4.13 -3.07
C TRP A 127 24.05 -3.59 -3.43
N LEU A 128 23.08 -4.48 -3.67
CA LEU A 128 21.68 -4.11 -3.93
C LEU A 128 21.05 -3.37 -2.74
N LEU A 129 21.33 -3.82 -1.50
CA LEU A 129 20.84 -3.16 -0.29
C LEU A 129 21.45 -1.77 -0.10
N GLU A 130 22.63 -1.48 -0.63
CA GLU A 130 23.20 -0.12 -0.66
C GLU A 130 22.47 0.76 -1.68
N LYS A 131 22.06 0.19 -2.82
CA LYS A 131 21.36 0.89 -3.92
C LYS A 131 19.83 0.96 -3.79
N PHE A 132 19.25 0.25 -2.84
CA PHE A 132 17.81 0.25 -2.63
C PHE A 132 17.33 1.58 -2.04
N ASN A 133 16.20 2.11 -2.47
CA ASN A 133 15.55 3.27 -1.86
C ASN A 133 14.22 2.84 -1.25
N THR A 134 14.14 2.81 0.08
CA THR A 134 12.94 2.36 0.78
C THR A 134 11.77 3.33 0.70
N VAL A 135 12.03 4.61 0.39
CA VAL A 135 10.96 5.61 0.28
C VAL A 135 10.33 5.55 -1.10
N ARG A 136 11.19 5.50 -2.13
CA ARG A 136 10.82 5.42 -3.55
C ARG A 136 10.47 4.01 -4.03
N ARG A 137 10.78 2.98 -3.23
CA ARG A 137 10.67 1.57 -3.62
C ARG A 137 11.40 1.28 -4.94
N SER A 138 12.62 1.78 -5.08
CA SER A 138 13.40 1.67 -6.32
C SER A 138 14.83 1.19 -6.06
N LEU A 139 15.50 0.69 -7.08
CA LEU A 139 16.94 0.42 -7.09
C LEU A 139 17.65 1.47 -7.95
N GLU A 140 18.87 1.86 -7.56
CA GLU A 140 19.76 2.70 -8.36
C GLU A 140 20.89 1.83 -8.95
N ILE A 141 20.69 1.34 -10.17
CA ILE A 141 21.56 0.35 -10.86
C ILE A 141 22.08 0.97 -12.14
N CYS A 142 23.39 0.87 -12.40
CA CYS A 142 24.05 1.41 -13.59
C CYS A 142 23.73 2.91 -13.86
N GLY A 143 23.48 3.70 -12.82
CA GLY A 143 23.09 5.11 -12.94
C GLY A 143 21.61 5.36 -13.21
N GLU A 144 20.83 4.31 -13.48
CA GLU A 144 19.38 4.40 -13.67
C GLU A 144 18.59 4.11 -12.38
N ARG A 145 17.44 4.79 -12.26
CA ARG A 145 16.45 4.48 -11.25
C ARG A 145 15.47 3.46 -11.82
N ILE A 146 15.39 2.31 -11.17
CA ILE A 146 14.48 1.22 -11.53
C ILE A 146 13.45 1.06 -10.41
N PRO A 147 12.18 1.51 -10.57
CA PRO A 147 11.14 1.30 -9.57
C PRO A 147 10.82 -0.19 -9.44
N LEU A 148 10.39 -0.60 -8.25
CA LEU A 148 9.93 -1.95 -7.97
C LEU A 148 8.43 -1.92 -7.67
N THR A 149 7.70 -2.78 -8.36
CA THR A 149 6.25 -2.88 -8.32
C THR A 149 5.80 -4.30 -7.93
N PRO A 150 4.55 -4.48 -7.49
CA PRO A 150 3.99 -5.82 -7.30
C PRO A 150 4.06 -6.68 -8.57
N ARG A 151 3.95 -6.08 -9.76
CA ARG A 151 4.04 -6.78 -11.04
C ARG A 151 5.43 -7.37 -11.27
N ASP A 152 6.49 -6.68 -10.85
CA ASP A 152 7.85 -7.23 -10.90
C ASP A 152 7.98 -8.48 -10.03
N VAL A 153 7.28 -8.53 -8.89
CA VAL A 153 7.26 -9.73 -8.04
C VAL A 153 6.54 -10.88 -8.75
N GLU A 154 5.47 -10.61 -9.49
CA GLU A 154 4.80 -11.62 -10.29
C GLU A 154 5.69 -12.16 -11.42
N LEU A 155 6.35 -11.29 -12.17
CA LEU A 155 7.26 -11.69 -13.23
C LEU A 155 8.46 -12.46 -12.70
N VAL A 156 9.06 -12.02 -11.58
CA VAL A 156 10.27 -12.67 -11.04
C VAL A 156 9.95 -13.93 -10.23
N MET A 157 8.94 -13.87 -9.35
CA MET A 157 8.64 -14.92 -8.37
C MET A 157 7.40 -15.77 -8.73
N GLY A 158 6.59 -15.34 -9.71
CA GLY A 158 5.33 -16.00 -10.09
C GLY A 158 4.24 -15.86 -9.03
N LEU A 159 4.27 -14.81 -8.20
CA LEU A 159 3.27 -14.54 -7.17
C LEU A 159 2.31 -13.46 -7.64
N ALA A 160 1.00 -13.71 -7.54
CA ALA A 160 -0.04 -12.80 -8.03
C ALA A 160 0.14 -11.35 -7.53
N SER A 161 0.14 -10.38 -8.44
CA SER A 161 0.27 -8.95 -8.12
C SER A 161 -1.07 -8.21 -8.00
N ASN A 162 -2.18 -8.94 -8.09
CA ASN A 162 -3.56 -8.45 -8.00
C ASN A 162 -4.34 -9.26 -6.95
N GLY A 163 -5.59 -8.88 -6.71
CA GLY A 163 -6.45 -9.52 -5.71
C GLY A 163 -6.48 -8.78 -4.37
N LYS A 164 -6.95 -9.48 -3.33
CA LYS A 164 -7.22 -8.93 -2.00
C LYS A 164 -5.94 -8.67 -1.22
N ASP A 165 -5.92 -7.60 -0.43
CA ASP A 165 -4.77 -7.31 0.43
C ASP A 165 -4.66 -8.34 1.58
N VAL A 166 -3.42 -8.74 1.90
CA VAL A 166 -3.14 -9.69 2.98
C VAL A 166 -3.16 -8.95 4.33
N VAL A 167 -4.19 -9.21 5.13
CA VAL A 167 -4.32 -8.67 6.49
C VAL A 167 -3.61 -9.58 7.49
N ASN A 168 -2.52 -9.06 8.08
CA ASN A 168 -1.61 -9.79 8.98
C ASN A 168 -1.73 -9.27 10.43
N SER A 169 -2.97 -9.03 10.85
CA SER A 169 -3.34 -8.55 12.18
C SER A 169 -4.80 -8.90 12.47
N GLY A 170 -5.11 -9.17 13.73
CA GLY A 170 -6.47 -9.42 14.18
C GLY A 170 -6.48 -9.77 15.68
N PRO A 171 -7.68 -9.99 16.25
CA PRO A 171 -7.82 -10.48 17.61
C PRO A 171 -7.12 -11.83 17.81
N ASP A 172 -6.44 -12.00 18.95
CA ASP A 172 -5.69 -13.21 19.26
C ASP A 172 -6.62 -14.43 19.41
N GLU A 173 -7.90 -14.20 19.77
CA GLU A 173 -8.92 -15.24 19.90
C GLU A 173 -9.20 -15.96 18.59
N LEU A 174 -9.18 -15.25 17.45
CA LEU A 174 -9.45 -15.84 16.12
C LEU A 174 -8.40 -16.86 15.69
N ILE A 175 -7.20 -16.80 16.26
CA ILE A 175 -6.09 -17.68 15.95
C ILE A 175 -5.66 -18.54 17.14
N ALA A 176 -6.43 -18.57 18.25
CA ALA A 176 -6.06 -19.27 19.46
C ALA A 176 -5.80 -20.76 19.23
N GLU A 177 -6.69 -21.44 18.50
CA GLU A 177 -6.55 -22.86 18.15
C GLU A 177 -5.33 -23.11 17.26
N LEU A 178 -5.10 -22.25 16.26
CA LEU A 178 -3.91 -22.35 15.41
C LEU A 178 -2.63 -22.09 16.22
N ARG A 179 -2.62 -21.14 17.14
CA ARG A 179 -1.47 -20.88 18.01
C ARG A 179 -1.14 -22.08 18.87
N LYS A 180 -2.14 -22.74 19.44
CA LYS A 180 -1.96 -23.99 20.18
C LYS A 180 -1.43 -25.10 19.27
N LYS A 181 -2.04 -25.30 18.10
CA LYS A 181 -1.66 -26.33 17.12
C LYS A 181 -0.22 -26.20 16.60
N TYR A 182 0.24 -24.97 16.38
CA TYR A 182 1.59 -24.68 15.88
C TYR A 182 2.61 -24.40 16.99
N ASN A 183 2.27 -24.66 18.26
CA ASN A 183 3.11 -24.35 19.42
C ASN A 183 3.64 -22.90 19.37
N ALA A 184 2.80 -21.97 18.91
CA ALA A 184 3.18 -20.58 18.66
C ALA A 184 3.38 -19.85 19.99
N THR A 185 4.62 -19.43 20.23
CA THR A 185 4.97 -18.65 21.43
C THR A 185 5.21 -17.18 21.07
N ASN A 186 5.46 -16.33 22.07
CA ASN A 186 5.93 -14.97 21.84
C ASN A 186 7.28 -14.90 21.09
N ARG A 187 8.03 -16.01 21.05
CA ARG A 187 9.28 -16.12 20.27
C ARG A 187 8.99 -16.33 18.78
N GLY A 188 7.97 -17.13 18.49
CA GLY A 188 7.44 -17.40 17.15
C GLY A 188 7.03 -18.87 16.98
N ILE A 189 6.85 -19.28 15.73
CA ILE A 189 6.64 -20.67 15.31
C ILE A 189 7.97 -21.23 14.81
N SER A 190 8.40 -22.38 15.36
CA SER A 190 9.67 -23.00 15.01
C SER A 190 9.69 -23.44 13.55
N VAL A 191 10.74 -23.04 12.82
CA VAL A 191 10.90 -23.49 11.43
C VAL A 191 11.16 -25.00 11.35
N ARG A 192 11.80 -25.60 12.37
CA ARG A 192 12.02 -27.06 12.42
C ARG A 192 10.71 -27.83 12.55
N LEU A 193 9.79 -27.33 13.39
CA LEU A 193 8.45 -27.90 13.51
C LEU A 193 7.72 -27.90 12.15
N LEU A 194 7.86 -26.81 11.39
CA LEU A 194 7.27 -26.73 10.05
C LEU A 194 7.91 -27.74 9.08
N GLU A 195 9.23 -27.96 9.14
CA GLU A 195 9.90 -28.99 8.33
C GLU A 195 9.39 -30.40 8.66
N GLU A 196 9.23 -30.72 9.95
CA GLU A 196 8.69 -32.01 10.40
C GLU A 196 7.26 -32.22 9.90
N ARG A 197 6.40 -31.19 9.98
CA ARG A 197 5.02 -31.26 9.49
C ARG A 197 4.93 -31.39 7.97
N LEU A 198 5.87 -30.78 7.23
CA LEU A 198 5.92 -30.87 5.77
C LEU A 198 6.43 -32.23 5.28
N ALA A 199 7.10 -33.02 6.13
CA ALA A 199 7.54 -34.37 5.81
C ALA A 199 6.41 -35.42 5.92
N VAL A 200 5.29 -35.08 6.56
CA VAL A 200 4.11 -35.96 6.64
C VAL A 200 3.43 -35.98 5.26
N PRO A 201 3.10 -37.16 4.69
CA PRO A 201 2.53 -37.28 3.34
C PRO A 201 1.03 -36.94 3.29
N GLU A 202 0.66 -35.79 3.84
CA GLU A 202 -0.69 -35.23 3.78
C GLU A 202 -0.68 -33.95 2.94
N ALA A 203 -1.77 -33.69 2.22
CA ALA A 203 -1.91 -32.53 1.32
C ALA A 203 -3.11 -31.62 1.67
N GLY A 204 -3.76 -31.86 2.81
CA GLY A 204 -4.91 -31.07 3.28
C GLY A 204 -4.52 -29.67 3.77
N ASP A 205 -5.48 -28.95 4.37
CA ASP A 205 -5.28 -27.56 4.80
C ASP A 205 -4.15 -27.38 5.83
N ASP A 206 -3.89 -28.39 6.65
CA ASP A 206 -2.78 -28.33 7.61
C ASP A 206 -1.41 -28.35 6.93
N PHE A 207 -1.27 -29.14 5.86
CA PHE A 207 -0.09 -29.10 5.01
C PHE A 207 0.04 -27.73 4.36
N LYS A 208 -1.04 -27.25 3.73
CA LYS A 208 -1.12 -25.95 3.07
C LYS A 208 -0.70 -24.79 3.99
N ARG A 209 -1.26 -24.72 5.21
CA ARG A 209 -0.87 -23.73 6.24
C ARG A 209 0.59 -23.86 6.64
N SER A 210 1.07 -25.09 6.86
CA SER A 210 2.47 -25.34 7.25
C SER A 210 3.44 -24.90 6.15
N PHE A 211 3.08 -25.16 4.88
CA PHE A 211 3.85 -24.76 3.70
C PHE A 211 3.94 -23.24 3.60
N LEU A 212 2.82 -22.53 3.73
CA LEU A 212 2.80 -21.07 3.68
C LEU A 212 3.60 -20.44 4.83
N LEU A 213 3.42 -20.91 6.06
CA LEU A 213 4.22 -20.44 7.20
C LEU A 213 5.72 -20.64 6.94
N TYR A 214 6.09 -21.78 6.39
CA TYR A 214 7.47 -22.12 6.08
C TYR A 214 8.04 -21.22 4.98
N VAL A 215 7.35 -21.07 3.85
CA VAL A 215 7.81 -20.26 2.71
C VAL A 215 7.90 -18.77 3.07
N LEU A 216 6.93 -18.26 3.85
CA LEU A 216 6.95 -16.90 4.37
C LEU A 216 8.09 -16.69 5.36
N GLY A 217 8.33 -17.64 6.25
CA GLY A 217 9.37 -17.56 7.27
C GLY A 217 10.80 -17.67 6.75
N THR A 218 10.99 -18.40 5.65
CA THR A 218 12.32 -18.77 5.13
C THR A 218 12.72 -18.05 3.85
N LEU A 219 11.75 -17.59 3.05
CA LEU A 219 12.04 -17.02 1.73
C LEU A 219 11.31 -15.69 1.45
N LEU A 220 9.98 -15.67 1.51
CA LEU A 220 9.20 -14.54 1.00
C LEU A 220 9.16 -13.36 1.97
N CYS A 221 9.03 -13.64 3.27
CA CYS A 221 8.90 -12.62 4.31
C CYS A 221 9.80 -12.88 5.54
N PRO A 222 11.06 -13.36 5.37
CA PRO A 222 11.91 -13.70 6.49
C PRO A 222 12.17 -12.45 7.33
N THR A 223 12.26 -12.62 8.65
CA THR A 223 12.58 -11.51 9.56
C THR A 223 13.97 -11.70 10.12
N ALA A 224 14.44 -10.76 10.95
CA ALA A 224 15.67 -10.95 11.70
C ALA A 224 15.60 -12.11 12.73
N ARG A 225 14.39 -12.56 13.10
CA ARG A 225 14.15 -13.67 14.04
C ARG A 225 14.38 -15.02 13.38
N LEU A 226 14.72 -16.02 14.19
CA LEU A 226 14.86 -17.41 13.74
C LEU A 226 13.51 -18.09 13.51
N ASP A 227 12.48 -17.66 14.23
CA ASP A 227 11.15 -18.23 14.21
C ASP A 227 10.21 -17.41 13.32
N VAL A 228 9.17 -18.08 12.81
CA VAL A 228 8.13 -17.48 11.97
C VAL A 228 7.17 -16.67 12.84
N SER A 229 6.73 -15.51 12.34
CA SER A 229 5.78 -14.65 13.08
C SER A 229 4.42 -15.35 13.21
N PRO A 230 3.87 -15.49 14.44
CA PRO A 230 2.53 -16.05 14.64
C PRO A 230 1.42 -15.20 14.00
N SER A 231 1.70 -13.92 13.72
CA SER A 231 0.75 -13.02 13.06
C SER A 231 0.31 -13.55 11.68
N PHE A 232 1.15 -14.34 11.00
CA PHE A 232 0.77 -14.95 9.72
C PHE A 232 -0.42 -15.89 9.83
N LEU A 233 -0.75 -16.38 11.03
CA LEU A 233 -1.92 -17.24 11.23
C LEU A 233 -3.25 -16.54 10.93
N HIS A 234 -3.32 -15.20 11.01
CA HIS A 234 -4.59 -14.47 10.82
C HIS A 234 -5.20 -14.68 9.43
N PHE A 235 -4.39 -14.60 8.37
CA PHE A 235 -4.85 -14.82 7.00
C PHE A 235 -4.82 -16.30 6.56
N LEU A 236 -4.44 -17.20 7.47
CA LEU A 236 -4.40 -18.66 7.25
C LEU A 236 -5.56 -19.40 7.94
N THR A 237 -6.50 -18.66 8.51
CA THR A 237 -7.73 -19.21 9.10
C THR A 237 -8.58 -19.88 8.03
N ASN A 238 -8.91 -19.13 6.97
CA ASN A 238 -9.60 -19.61 5.78
C ASN A 238 -8.60 -19.86 4.64
N MET A 239 -8.41 -21.13 4.27
CA MET A 239 -7.49 -21.52 3.19
C MET A 239 -8.08 -21.35 1.79
N ASP A 240 -9.41 -21.28 1.65
CA ASP A 240 -10.09 -21.16 0.37
C ASP A 240 -9.84 -19.82 -0.30
N VAL A 241 -9.52 -18.77 0.47
CA VAL A 241 -9.30 -17.41 -0.05
C VAL A 241 -7.83 -17.09 -0.33
N VAL A 242 -6.90 -17.97 0.06
CA VAL A 242 -5.45 -17.72 0.00
C VAL A 242 -4.96 -17.44 -1.42
N HIS A 243 -5.53 -18.10 -2.42
CA HIS A 243 -5.19 -17.92 -3.83
C HIS A 243 -5.65 -16.55 -4.39
N GLN A 244 -6.55 -15.86 -3.69
CA GLN A 244 -7.10 -14.57 -4.12
C GLN A 244 -6.29 -13.38 -3.60
N TYR A 245 -5.23 -13.61 -2.82
CA TYR A 245 -4.45 -12.55 -2.20
C TYR A 245 -3.37 -11.99 -3.12
N ASN A 246 -3.12 -10.69 -2.97
CA ASN A 246 -2.03 -9.97 -3.63
C ASN A 246 -0.68 -10.24 -2.95
N TRP A 247 -0.14 -11.43 -3.19
CA TRP A 247 1.14 -11.88 -2.64
C TRP A 247 2.33 -11.04 -3.12
N GLY A 248 2.27 -10.54 -4.35
CA GLY A 248 3.28 -9.64 -4.93
C GLY A 248 3.42 -8.36 -4.11
N LYS A 249 2.30 -7.69 -3.82
CA LYS A 249 2.27 -6.50 -2.96
C LYS A 249 2.71 -6.81 -1.54
N PHE A 250 2.23 -7.91 -0.94
CA PHE A 250 2.59 -8.29 0.42
C PHE A 250 4.10 -8.54 0.57
N LEU A 251 4.72 -9.25 -0.37
CA LEU A 251 6.16 -9.51 -0.40
C LEU A 251 6.95 -8.20 -0.51
N LEU A 252 6.58 -7.33 -1.46
CA LEU A 252 7.28 -6.07 -1.69
C LEU A 252 7.17 -5.12 -0.49
N ASP A 253 5.97 -4.96 0.06
CA ASP A 253 5.74 -4.14 1.25
C ASP A 253 6.52 -4.68 2.46
N ARG A 254 6.64 -6.00 2.62
CA ARG A 254 7.45 -6.60 3.68
C ARG A 254 8.94 -6.36 3.45
N LEU A 255 9.44 -6.51 2.23
CA LEU A 255 10.82 -6.23 1.88
C LEU A 255 11.19 -4.78 2.20
N VAL A 256 10.42 -3.81 1.73
CA VAL A 256 10.63 -2.37 1.99
C VAL A 256 10.68 -2.08 3.49
N ARG A 257 9.72 -2.63 4.26
CA ARG A 257 9.67 -2.47 5.71
C ARG A 257 10.90 -3.06 6.41
N GLU A 258 11.32 -4.27 6.05
CA GLU A 258 12.43 -4.95 6.71
C GLU A 258 13.79 -4.31 6.37
N VAL A 259 13.98 -3.84 5.14
CA VAL A 259 15.17 -3.05 4.74
C VAL A 259 15.20 -1.72 5.49
N ALA A 260 14.06 -1.02 5.62
CA ALA A 260 13.98 0.23 6.39
C ALA A 260 14.35 0.02 7.86
N ARG A 261 13.84 -1.04 8.50
CA ARG A 261 14.18 -1.39 9.89
C ARG A 261 15.66 -1.71 10.05
N TYR A 262 16.25 -2.41 9.09
CA TYR A 262 17.67 -2.72 9.09
C TYR A 262 18.52 -1.45 9.02
N ARG A 263 18.21 -0.53 8.08
CA ARG A 263 18.91 0.76 7.92
C ARG A 263 18.81 1.66 9.15
N GLN A 264 17.68 1.63 9.83
CA GLN A 264 17.47 2.35 11.10
C GLN A 264 18.21 1.71 12.29
N GLY A 265 18.92 0.60 12.09
CA GLY A 265 19.62 -0.12 13.15
C GLY A 265 18.70 -0.85 14.14
N LYS A 266 17.41 -0.99 13.82
CA LYS A 266 16.42 -1.68 14.67
C LYS A 266 16.62 -3.20 14.70
N GLN A 267 17.40 -3.75 13.77
CA GLN A 267 17.72 -5.17 13.68
C GLN A 267 19.13 -5.40 13.16
N ARG A 268 19.72 -6.55 13.55
CA ARG A 268 21.09 -6.94 13.12
C ARG A 268 21.11 -7.72 11.82
N ALA A 269 20.06 -8.49 11.55
CA ALA A 269 19.91 -9.27 10.33
C ALA A 269 18.89 -8.59 9.42
N VAL A 270 19.14 -8.63 8.12
CA VAL A 270 18.23 -8.12 7.09
C VAL A 270 17.11 -9.12 6.87
N GLY A 271 15.87 -8.67 7.04
CA GLY A 271 14.66 -9.40 6.65
C GLY A 271 14.20 -9.02 5.23
N GLY A 272 13.13 -9.65 4.77
CA GLY A 272 12.58 -9.50 3.42
C GLY A 272 13.16 -10.50 2.41
N CYS A 273 12.48 -10.66 1.29
CA CYS A 273 12.90 -11.57 0.22
C CYS A 273 14.10 -11.00 -0.53
N LEU A 274 15.32 -11.35 -0.10
CA LEU A 274 16.54 -10.95 -0.82
C LEU A 274 16.75 -11.77 -2.10
N LEU A 275 16.14 -12.96 -2.20
CA LEU A 275 16.14 -13.72 -3.45
C LEU A 275 15.45 -12.93 -4.58
N PHE A 276 14.30 -12.30 -4.29
CA PHE A 276 13.63 -11.45 -5.27
C PHE A 276 14.56 -10.36 -5.81
N LEU A 277 15.29 -9.65 -4.94
CA LEU A 277 16.25 -8.62 -5.37
C LEU A 277 17.38 -9.19 -6.24
N GLN A 278 17.92 -10.34 -5.85
CA GLN A 278 18.99 -11.00 -6.61
C GLN A 278 18.52 -11.40 -8.02
N LEU A 279 17.37 -12.07 -8.11
CA LEU A 279 16.81 -12.50 -9.41
C LEU A 279 16.40 -11.30 -10.26
N PHE A 280 15.78 -10.30 -9.65
CA PHE A 280 15.43 -9.05 -10.32
C PHE A 280 16.65 -8.37 -10.95
N TYR A 281 17.80 -8.34 -10.25
CA TYR A 281 19.03 -7.78 -10.79
C TYR A 281 19.52 -8.54 -12.03
N TYR A 282 19.54 -9.87 -11.99
CA TYR A 282 20.01 -10.67 -13.11
C TYR A 282 19.15 -10.50 -14.36
N GLU A 283 17.85 -10.28 -14.19
CA GLU A 283 16.92 -9.98 -15.27
C GLU A 283 16.96 -8.53 -15.74
N SER A 284 17.30 -7.60 -14.85
CA SER A 284 17.28 -6.16 -15.14
C SER A 284 18.56 -5.66 -15.82
N VAL A 285 19.64 -6.43 -15.78
CA VAL A 285 20.95 -6.02 -16.29
C VAL A 285 21.47 -7.05 -17.27
N ALA A 286 21.84 -6.63 -18.48
CA ALA A 286 22.56 -7.42 -19.46
C ALA A 286 24.09 -7.24 -19.26
N VAL A 287 24.82 -8.33 -19.45
CA VAL A 287 26.28 -8.40 -19.24
C VAL A 287 26.85 -9.18 -20.44
N GLY A 288 27.59 -8.48 -21.30
CA GLY A 288 28.14 -9.04 -22.55
C GLY A 288 27.61 -8.32 -23.81
N GLU A 289 28.02 -8.79 -24.99
CA GLU A 289 27.43 -8.31 -26.25
C GLU A 289 25.93 -8.62 -26.29
N PRO A 290 25.09 -7.73 -26.85
CA PRO A 290 23.65 -7.96 -26.98
C PRO A 290 23.40 -9.08 -28.00
N SER A 291 23.62 -10.32 -27.59
CA SER A 291 23.04 -11.48 -28.28
C SER A 291 21.53 -11.34 -28.20
N GLU A 292 20.89 -11.57 -29.35
CA GLU A 292 19.44 -11.57 -29.56
C GLU A 292 18.71 -11.94 -28.27
N LEU A 293 17.96 -10.97 -27.71
CA LEU A 293 17.24 -11.13 -26.45
C LEU A 293 16.36 -12.37 -26.55
N PHE A 294 16.84 -13.49 -26.02
CA PHE A 294 16.04 -14.71 -25.92
C PHE A 294 14.74 -14.36 -25.19
N PRO A 295 13.59 -14.93 -25.61
CA PRO A 295 12.32 -14.64 -24.97
C PRO A 295 12.42 -14.93 -23.48
N ALA A 296 12.18 -13.90 -22.66
CA ALA A 296 12.31 -14.01 -21.21
C ALA A 296 11.35 -15.10 -20.70
N ILE A 297 11.92 -16.09 -20.00
CA ILE A 297 11.16 -17.19 -19.40
C ILE A 297 10.55 -16.66 -18.10
N PHE A 298 9.23 -16.53 -18.08
CA PHE A 298 8.50 -16.12 -16.89
C PHE A 298 7.79 -17.32 -16.24
N PRO A 299 7.80 -17.43 -14.90
CA PRO A 299 8.46 -16.53 -13.96
C PRO A 299 9.98 -16.77 -13.86
N CYS A 300 10.76 -15.70 -13.67
CA CYS A 300 12.22 -15.72 -13.79
C CYS A 300 12.93 -16.67 -12.81
N LEU A 301 12.31 -16.98 -11.65
CA LEU A 301 12.89 -17.93 -10.69
C LEU A 301 13.20 -19.33 -11.28
N ALA A 302 12.54 -19.70 -12.38
CA ALA A 302 12.78 -20.95 -13.09
C ALA A 302 14.02 -20.90 -14.01
N ALA A 303 14.49 -19.71 -14.39
CA ALA A 303 15.63 -19.53 -15.27
C ALA A 303 16.98 -19.62 -14.53
N TRP A 304 17.02 -19.28 -13.23
CA TRP A 304 18.27 -19.10 -12.48
C TRP A 304 18.60 -20.27 -11.56
N GLY A 305 19.42 -21.22 -12.05
CA GLY A 305 20.09 -22.25 -11.26
C GLY A 305 21.51 -21.85 -10.84
N GLU A 306 22.24 -22.76 -10.19
CA GLU A 306 23.62 -22.48 -9.74
C GLU A 306 24.61 -22.32 -10.89
N GLU A 307 24.39 -22.99 -12.02
CA GLU A 307 25.26 -22.89 -13.20
C GLU A 307 25.11 -21.52 -13.86
N GLU A 308 23.87 -21.10 -14.15
CA GLU A 308 23.59 -19.80 -14.77
C GLU A 308 24.04 -18.64 -13.87
N ILE A 309 23.83 -18.74 -12.55
CA ILE A 309 24.30 -17.73 -11.59
C ILE A 309 25.83 -17.68 -11.56
N SER A 310 26.51 -18.82 -11.63
CA SER A 310 27.98 -18.86 -11.56
C SER A 310 28.62 -18.28 -12.82
N GLU A 311 28.07 -18.57 -14.01
CA GLU A 311 28.52 -17.93 -15.25
C GLU A 311 28.26 -16.42 -15.21
N ARG A 312 27.08 -16.01 -14.74
CA ARG A 312 26.77 -14.59 -14.59
C ARG A 312 27.76 -13.88 -13.66
N GLU A 313 28.13 -14.47 -12.53
CA GLU A 313 29.13 -13.88 -11.61
C GLU A 313 30.53 -13.77 -12.23
N LYS A 314 30.89 -14.68 -13.12
CA LYS A 314 32.15 -14.61 -13.87
C LYS A 314 32.13 -13.43 -14.84
N GLN A 315 31.07 -13.29 -15.63
CA GLN A 315 30.92 -12.17 -16.57
C GLN A 315 30.89 -10.80 -15.84
N GLU A 316 30.21 -10.71 -14.69
CA GLU A 316 30.21 -9.49 -13.86
C GLU A 316 31.62 -9.14 -13.37
N ARG A 317 32.45 -10.13 -13.03
CA ARG A 317 33.84 -9.90 -12.63
C ARG A 317 34.69 -9.38 -13.80
N GLU A 318 34.47 -9.91 -14.99
CA GLU A 318 35.16 -9.51 -16.22
C GLU A 318 34.80 -8.06 -16.62
N LEU A 319 33.56 -7.62 -16.40
CA LEU A 319 33.12 -6.23 -16.62
C LEU A 319 33.51 -5.25 -15.49
N GLY A 320 34.24 -5.70 -14.47
CA GLY A 320 34.70 -4.83 -13.36
C GLY A 320 33.77 -4.77 -12.14
N GLY A 321 32.78 -5.64 -12.06
CA GLY A 321 31.88 -5.84 -10.92
C GLY A 321 30.44 -5.42 -11.18
N TYR A 322 29.63 -5.44 -10.11
CA TYR A 322 28.20 -5.13 -10.18
C TYR A 322 27.95 -3.67 -10.60
N GLY A 323 26.98 -3.48 -11.51
CA GLY A 323 26.58 -2.16 -11.99
C GLY A 323 27.36 -1.65 -13.20
N CYS A 324 28.15 -2.50 -13.85
CA CYS A 324 28.88 -2.19 -15.09
C CYS A 324 28.18 -2.68 -16.36
N GLY A 325 27.02 -3.35 -16.24
CA GLY A 325 26.22 -3.83 -17.37
C GLY A 325 25.22 -2.79 -17.90
N GLU A 326 24.44 -3.19 -18.92
CA GLU A 326 23.37 -2.37 -19.51
C GLU A 326 22.02 -2.70 -18.85
N VAL A 327 21.21 -1.69 -18.54
CA VAL A 327 19.88 -1.91 -17.96
C VAL A 327 18.91 -2.29 -19.07
N VAL A 328 18.36 -3.51 -19.00
CA VAL A 328 17.43 -4.07 -20.01
C VAL A 328 16.05 -4.40 -19.43
N CYS A 329 15.73 -3.85 -18.25
CA CYS A 329 14.50 -4.21 -17.54
C CYS A 329 13.25 -3.76 -18.31
N LYS A 330 13.29 -2.61 -18.98
CA LYS A 330 12.13 -2.02 -19.68
C LYS A 330 11.73 -2.86 -20.89
N GLU A 331 12.70 -3.36 -21.64
CA GLU A 331 12.52 -4.28 -22.78
C GLU A 331 11.89 -5.61 -22.33
N ARG A 332 12.08 -5.99 -21.07
CA ARG A 332 11.54 -7.22 -20.45
C ARG A 332 10.26 -6.98 -19.64
N GLY A 333 9.69 -5.77 -19.68
CA GLY A 333 8.49 -5.41 -18.90
C GLY A 333 8.71 -5.32 -17.39
N LEU A 334 9.96 -5.33 -16.92
CA LEU A 334 10.37 -5.15 -15.53
C LEU A 334 10.71 -3.68 -15.24
N GLY A 335 10.44 -3.24 -14.02
CA GLY A 335 10.72 -1.88 -13.58
C GLY A 335 9.90 -0.82 -14.33
N MET A 336 8.81 -1.22 -14.97
CA MET A 336 7.81 -0.30 -15.49
C MET A 336 6.96 0.18 -14.32
N GLY A 337 7.00 1.48 -14.01
CA GLY A 337 5.88 2.10 -13.30
C GLY A 337 4.57 1.87 -14.07
N MET A 338 3.41 2.09 -13.46
CA MET A 338 2.07 1.87 -14.07
C MET A 338 1.74 2.77 -15.29
N LEU A 339 2.71 3.15 -16.13
CA LEU A 339 2.50 3.69 -17.46
C LEU A 339 2.93 2.64 -18.49
N GLY A 340 1.97 2.09 -19.26
CA GLY A 340 2.33 1.36 -20.47
C GLY A 340 1.38 0.33 -21.06
N CYS A 341 0.06 0.33 -20.81
CA CYS A 341 -0.87 -0.31 -21.76
C CYS A 341 -1.29 0.74 -22.80
N ARG A 342 -0.39 1.03 -23.75
CA ARG A 342 -0.84 1.40 -25.09
C ARG A 342 -0.86 0.11 -25.89
N THR A 343 -2.06 -0.36 -26.21
CA THR A 343 -2.30 -1.27 -27.32
C THR A 343 -1.68 -0.67 -28.58
N GLN A 344 -0.52 -1.18 -28.99
CA GLN A 344 -0.17 -1.34 -30.40
C GLN A 344 0.31 -2.78 -30.60
N PRO A 345 -0.18 -3.47 -31.65
CA PRO A 345 0.09 -4.88 -31.88
C PRO A 345 1.40 -5.01 -32.64
N ASP A 346 2.54 -5.02 -31.95
CA ASP A 346 3.78 -5.57 -32.50
C ASP A 346 4.40 -6.50 -31.46
N SER A 347 4.27 -7.79 -31.77
CA SER A 347 4.74 -9.01 -31.13
C SER A 347 5.91 -8.90 -30.14
N ILE A 348 5.62 -9.01 -28.84
CA ILE A 348 6.58 -9.52 -27.85
C ILE A 348 6.33 -11.04 -27.77
N HIS A 349 7.27 -11.84 -28.26
CA HIS A 349 7.26 -13.29 -28.06
C HIS A 349 7.56 -13.59 -26.57
N LEU A 350 6.53 -13.60 -25.73
CA LEU A 350 6.60 -14.08 -24.36
C LEU A 350 6.48 -15.61 -24.35
N ALA A 351 7.54 -16.32 -23.97
CA ALA A 351 7.46 -17.75 -23.70
C ALA A 351 6.95 -17.96 -22.27
N ILE A 352 5.62 -18.00 -22.11
CA ILE A 352 4.97 -18.40 -20.86
C ILE A 352 4.95 -19.93 -20.83
N ILE A 353 5.52 -20.55 -19.80
CA ILE A 353 5.41 -22.01 -19.59
C ILE A 353 3.98 -22.29 -19.10
N PRO A 354 3.11 -22.98 -19.87
CA PRO A 354 1.79 -23.35 -19.40
C PRO A 354 1.88 -24.46 -18.34
N PRO A 355 0.96 -24.54 -17.38
CA PRO A 355 0.78 -25.74 -16.58
C PRO A 355 0.27 -26.87 -17.50
N GLU A 356 0.93 -28.03 -17.48
CA GLU A 356 0.46 -29.25 -18.16
C GLU A 356 -0.98 -29.57 -17.71
N ILE A 357 -1.92 -29.56 -18.65
CA ILE A 357 -3.30 -30.03 -18.48
C ILE A 357 -3.44 -31.26 -19.39
N GLU A 358 -3.66 -32.43 -18.80
CA GLU A 358 -4.08 -33.62 -19.53
C GLU A 358 -5.55 -33.48 -19.96
N ASP A 359 -5.79 -33.83 -21.23
CA ASP A 359 -7.05 -33.76 -21.96
C ASP A 359 -8.20 -34.55 -21.33
N TYR A 360 -9.40 -33.98 -21.38
CA TYR A 360 -10.67 -34.73 -21.45
C TYR A 360 -11.52 -34.16 -22.60
N PRO A 361 -12.12 -35.00 -23.46
CA PRO A 361 -12.71 -34.57 -24.72
C PRO A 361 -14.11 -33.93 -24.56
N LEU A 362 -14.32 -32.87 -25.33
CA LEU A 362 -15.59 -32.21 -25.63
C LEU A 362 -16.55 -33.18 -26.37
N LEU A 363 -17.80 -33.22 -25.95
CA LEU A 363 -18.91 -33.77 -26.74
C LEU A 363 -19.58 -32.65 -27.53
N GLU A 364 -19.78 -32.94 -28.81
CA GLU A 364 -20.32 -32.10 -29.87
C GLU A 364 -21.81 -31.72 -29.65
N GLN A 365 -22.17 -30.55 -30.17
CA GLN A 365 -23.55 -30.13 -30.42
C GLN A 365 -24.01 -30.66 -31.79
N ASP A 366 -25.29 -31.02 -31.88
CA ASP A 366 -26.02 -31.03 -33.16
C ASP A 366 -27.44 -30.43 -32.98
N GLY A 367 -27.75 -29.52 -33.93
CA GLY A 367 -29.00 -28.93 -34.47
C GLY A 367 -30.41 -29.17 -33.87
N VAL A 368 -31.49 -28.47 -34.28
CA VAL A 368 -31.82 -27.51 -35.36
C VAL A 368 -33.19 -26.84 -35.02
N ASP A 369 -33.53 -25.73 -35.69
CA ASP A 369 -34.88 -25.24 -36.11
C ASP A 369 -35.79 -24.49 -35.09
N GLN A 370 -36.60 -23.47 -35.42
CA GLN A 370 -36.82 -22.57 -36.57
C GLN A 370 -37.81 -21.45 -36.12
N VAL A 371 -37.59 -20.22 -36.62
CA VAL A 371 -38.57 -19.28 -37.23
C VAL A 371 -39.87 -18.84 -36.50
N ASN A 372 -39.95 -17.53 -36.21
CA ASN A 372 -40.96 -16.50 -36.61
C ASN A 372 -41.00 -15.42 -35.51
N GLY A 373 -40.87 -14.11 -35.74
CA GLY A 373 -41.36 -13.30 -36.85
C GLY A 373 -42.57 -12.50 -36.38
N GLY A 374 -42.43 -11.20 -36.07
CA GLY A 374 -43.57 -10.32 -35.79
C GLY A 374 -43.23 -9.08 -34.97
N MET A 375 -43.36 -7.92 -35.60
CA MET A 375 -43.07 -6.57 -35.11
C MET A 375 -44.39 -5.76 -35.03
N ILE A 376 -44.34 -4.61 -34.33
CA ILE A 376 -45.08 -3.34 -34.58
C ILE A 376 -46.22 -2.93 -33.56
N THR A 377 -45.91 -1.81 -32.88
CA THR A 377 -46.67 -0.60 -32.40
C THR A 377 -47.79 -0.59 -31.35
N ALA A 378 -47.52 0.21 -30.29
CA ALA A 378 -48.18 1.45 -29.83
C ALA A 378 -49.67 1.71 -30.11
N GLU A 379 -50.43 2.15 -29.09
CA GLU A 379 -50.83 3.56 -28.87
C GLU A 379 -51.72 3.73 -27.63
N GLU A 380 -51.83 4.99 -27.21
CA GLU A 380 -52.37 5.55 -25.98
C GLU A 380 -53.90 5.81 -25.98
N ASN A 381 -54.40 6.19 -24.78
CA ASN A 381 -55.40 7.25 -24.49
C ASN A 381 -56.82 6.90 -23.96
N MET A 382 -57.02 7.27 -22.68
CA MET A 382 -58.15 8.03 -22.06
C MET A 382 -59.59 7.42 -21.99
N PRO A 383 -60.58 8.00 -21.24
CA PRO A 383 -60.59 8.61 -19.90
C PRO A 383 -61.89 8.40 -19.03
N MET A 384 -61.82 8.77 -17.73
CA MET A 384 -62.76 9.60 -16.90
C MET A 384 -64.19 9.20 -16.46
N SER A 385 -64.53 9.79 -15.29
CA SER A 385 -65.83 10.12 -14.64
C SER A 385 -66.40 9.12 -13.61
N GLY A 386 -66.99 9.51 -12.46
CA GLY A 386 -67.27 10.83 -11.85
C GLY A 386 -68.05 10.71 -10.51
N SER A 387 -68.30 11.86 -9.85
CA SER A 387 -69.29 12.19 -8.76
C SER A 387 -69.18 11.45 -7.41
N GLU A 388 -69.52 11.97 -6.21
CA GLU A 388 -70.10 13.22 -5.66
C GLU A 388 -69.98 13.12 -4.10
N GLY A 389 -70.04 14.23 -3.34
CA GLY A 389 -70.41 14.19 -1.90
C GLY A 389 -69.79 15.24 -0.96
N ASN A 390 -70.63 16.16 -0.45
CA ASN A 390 -70.38 17.25 0.49
C ASN A 390 -69.91 16.85 1.91
N ALA A 391 -69.13 17.72 2.59
CA ALA A 391 -69.50 18.43 3.83
C ALA A 391 -68.30 19.16 4.47
N VAL A 392 -68.56 20.36 4.99
CA VAL A 392 -67.61 21.30 5.61
C VAL A 392 -67.33 20.92 7.07
N CYS A 393 -66.05 20.88 7.46
CA CYS A 393 -65.59 21.16 8.83
C CYS A 393 -64.46 22.18 8.76
N VAL A 394 -64.66 23.35 9.39
CA VAL A 394 -63.61 24.33 9.61
C VAL A 394 -62.87 23.90 10.88
N ASP A 395 -61.76 23.19 10.71
CA ASP A 395 -60.75 23.06 11.75
C ASP A 395 -59.70 24.15 11.53
N ILE A 396 -59.33 24.83 12.62
CA ILE A 396 -58.20 25.77 12.63
C ILE A 396 -56.93 24.93 12.46
N GLU A 397 -56.53 24.72 11.21
CA GLU A 397 -55.22 24.17 10.91
C GLU A 397 -54.16 25.21 11.27
N ILE A 398 -53.35 24.88 12.27
CA ILE A 398 -52.04 25.46 12.51
C ILE A 398 -51.34 25.45 11.15
N ALA A 399 -51.06 26.64 10.60
CA ALA A 399 -50.47 26.78 9.27
C ALA A 399 -49.34 25.77 9.09
N ASP A 400 -49.54 24.87 8.12
CA ASP A 400 -48.57 23.84 7.74
C ASP A 400 -47.19 24.51 7.59
N PRO A 401 -46.11 23.94 8.14
CA PRO A 401 -44.78 24.50 7.96
C PRO A 401 -44.54 24.64 6.46
N VAL A 402 -44.31 25.86 5.99
CA VAL A 402 -44.10 26.16 4.57
C VAL A 402 -42.89 25.34 4.09
N ARG A 403 -43.20 24.24 3.42
CA ARG A 403 -42.27 23.25 2.89
C ARG A 403 -42.02 23.57 1.43
N ALA A 404 -40.76 23.73 1.07
CA ALA A 404 -40.35 24.07 -0.28
C ALA A 404 -39.23 23.14 -0.75
N PRO A 405 -39.13 22.85 -2.07
CA PRO A 405 -38.00 22.10 -2.60
C PRO A 405 -36.70 22.83 -2.31
N CYS A 406 -35.63 22.06 -2.08
CA CYS A 406 -34.29 22.60 -1.91
C CYS A 406 -33.90 23.48 -3.11
N ARG A 407 -33.17 24.58 -2.89
CA ARG A 407 -32.67 25.44 -3.99
C ARG A 407 -31.76 24.69 -4.96
N ASN A 408 -31.15 23.59 -4.50
CA ASN A 408 -30.29 22.73 -5.31
C ASN A 408 -31.08 21.66 -6.07
N ALA A 409 -32.41 21.75 -6.14
CA ALA A 409 -33.24 20.84 -6.93
C ALA A 409 -32.85 20.84 -8.42
N GLN A 410 -32.44 22.00 -8.95
CA GLN A 410 -31.88 22.12 -10.31
C GLN A 410 -30.56 21.36 -10.53
N TYR A 411 -29.90 20.95 -9.44
CA TYR A 411 -28.68 20.12 -9.44
C TYR A 411 -28.95 18.69 -8.94
N GLY A 412 -30.21 18.28 -8.84
CA GLY A 412 -30.62 16.91 -8.50
C GLY A 412 -31.08 16.67 -7.06
N CYS A 413 -31.26 17.71 -6.24
CA CYS A 413 -31.78 17.52 -4.88
C CYS A 413 -33.31 17.31 -4.88
N ALA A 414 -33.77 16.12 -4.48
CA ALA A 414 -35.20 15.82 -4.37
C ALA A 414 -35.81 16.18 -2.99
N GLU A 415 -35.03 16.73 -2.06
CA GLU A 415 -35.52 17.00 -0.70
C GLU A 415 -36.41 18.24 -0.64
N ILE A 416 -37.55 18.07 0.05
CA ILE A 416 -38.47 19.15 0.42
C ILE A 416 -38.19 19.50 1.88
N VAL A 417 -37.76 20.74 2.11
CA VAL A 417 -37.24 21.18 3.41
C VAL A 417 -38.15 22.26 3.99
N ASP A 418 -38.36 22.20 5.30
CA ASP A 418 -39.07 23.24 6.03
C ASP A 418 -38.28 24.55 5.92
N TYR A 419 -38.97 25.68 5.72
CA TYR A 419 -38.35 26.99 5.55
C TYR A 419 -37.32 27.35 6.65
N THR A 420 -37.57 26.94 7.90
CA THR A 420 -36.69 27.20 9.05
C THR A 420 -35.41 26.35 9.05
N LYS A 421 -35.44 25.14 8.47
CA LYS A 421 -34.28 24.22 8.37
C LYS A 421 -33.59 24.26 7.01
N ARG A 422 -34.06 25.12 6.10
CA ARG A 422 -33.57 25.20 4.73
C ARG A 422 -32.08 25.54 4.64
N LYS A 423 -31.61 26.50 5.45
CA LYS A 423 -30.18 26.88 5.49
C LYS A 423 -29.31 25.73 6.02
N GLU A 424 -29.78 25.01 7.03
CA GLU A 424 -29.06 23.87 7.60
C GLU A 424 -28.92 22.74 6.58
N HIS A 425 -30.00 22.42 5.85
CA HIS A 425 -29.94 21.45 4.75
C HIS A 425 -28.99 21.93 3.62
N GLU A 426 -29.06 23.20 3.23
CA GLU A 426 -28.24 23.76 2.15
C GLU A 426 -26.74 23.67 2.43
N GLU A 427 -26.31 23.80 3.69
CA GLU A 427 -24.91 23.62 4.11
C GLU A 427 -24.44 22.16 4.02
N ILE A 428 -25.36 21.19 4.15
CA ILE A 428 -25.05 19.76 4.10
C ILE A 428 -25.49 19.08 2.79
N CYS A 429 -26.07 19.81 1.85
CA CYS A 429 -26.66 19.27 0.63
C CYS A 429 -25.59 18.67 -0.29
N LEU A 430 -25.68 17.36 -0.57
CA LEU A 430 -24.76 16.66 -1.48
C LEU A 430 -24.92 17.07 -2.95
N CYS A 431 -26.02 17.76 -3.28
CA CYS A 431 -26.26 18.33 -4.61
C CYS A 431 -25.84 19.80 -4.70
N ALA A 432 -25.11 20.33 -3.70
CA ALA A 432 -24.60 21.69 -3.77
C ALA A 432 -23.69 21.85 -5.00
N PRO A 433 -23.79 22.95 -5.75
CA PRO A 433 -23.01 23.12 -6.96
C PRO A 433 -21.54 23.43 -6.66
N CYS A 434 -20.66 23.01 -7.55
CA CYS A 434 -19.23 23.28 -7.55
C CYS A 434 -18.89 24.30 -8.64
N ALA A 435 -17.97 25.22 -8.33
CA ALA A 435 -17.48 26.22 -9.25
C ALA A 435 -16.23 25.75 -10.01
N CYS A 436 -16.08 26.18 -11.26
CA CYS A 436 -14.90 25.90 -12.06
C CYS A 436 -13.63 26.53 -11.43
N PRO A 437 -12.52 25.77 -11.30
CA PRO A 437 -11.30 26.28 -10.67
C PRO A 437 -10.48 27.22 -11.58
N ILE A 438 -10.80 27.30 -12.88
CA ILE A 438 -10.05 28.10 -13.86
C ILE A 438 -10.35 29.59 -13.67
N ARG A 439 -9.28 30.40 -13.59
CA ARG A 439 -9.40 31.86 -13.47
C ARG A 439 -10.15 32.40 -14.70
N LYS A 440 -11.15 33.26 -14.46
CA LYS A 440 -12.05 33.87 -15.47
C LYS A 440 -13.13 32.94 -16.05
N CYS A 441 -13.32 31.75 -15.49
CA CYS A 441 -14.50 30.94 -15.76
C CYS A 441 -15.55 31.12 -14.66
N HIS A 442 -16.80 31.39 -15.04
CA HIS A 442 -17.92 31.61 -14.11
C HIS A 442 -18.88 30.41 -14.05
N PHE A 443 -18.46 29.25 -14.56
CA PHE A 443 -19.29 28.06 -14.55
C PHE A 443 -19.50 27.52 -13.13
N VAL A 444 -20.75 27.19 -12.82
CA VAL A 444 -21.19 26.61 -11.54
C VAL A 444 -22.24 25.54 -11.85
N GLY A 445 -22.02 24.31 -11.39
CA GLY A 445 -22.92 23.18 -11.68
C GLY A 445 -22.69 22.00 -10.74
N SER A 446 -23.43 20.91 -10.91
CA SER A 446 -23.15 19.66 -10.20
C SER A 446 -21.74 19.12 -10.54
N SER A 447 -21.21 18.18 -9.75
CA SER A 447 -19.89 17.58 -9.98
C SER A 447 -19.75 16.95 -11.38
N THR A 448 -20.80 16.27 -11.85
CA THR A 448 -20.86 15.67 -13.20
C THR A 448 -20.85 16.74 -14.29
N GLN A 449 -21.72 17.75 -14.18
CA GLN A 449 -21.76 18.88 -15.12
C GLN A 449 -20.44 19.65 -15.15
N LEU A 450 -19.78 19.80 -14.00
CA LEU A 450 -18.47 20.46 -13.90
C LEU A 450 -17.37 19.63 -14.58
N SER A 451 -17.41 18.31 -14.46
CA SER A 451 -16.48 17.42 -15.16
C SER A 451 -16.60 17.54 -16.68
N GLU A 452 -17.82 17.48 -17.20
CA GLU A 452 -18.12 17.64 -18.63
C GLU A 452 -17.73 19.03 -19.14
N HIS A 453 -18.06 20.07 -18.37
CA HIS A 453 -17.65 21.44 -18.67
C HIS A 453 -16.12 21.55 -18.75
N PHE A 454 -15.38 20.98 -17.79
CA PHE A 454 -13.92 21.04 -17.78
C PHE A 454 -13.33 20.29 -18.98
N SER A 455 -13.83 19.10 -19.29
CA SER A 455 -13.36 18.31 -20.44
C SER A 455 -13.67 18.95 -21.80
N SER A 456 -14.70 19.79 -21.90
CA SER A 456 -15.09 20.42 -23.17
C SER A 456 -14.52 21.84 -23.35
N LYS A 457 -14.44 22.64 -22.27
CA LYS A 457 -14.03 24.06 -22.32
C LYS A 457 -12.61 24.32 -21.80
N HIS A 458 -12.04 23.40 -21.04
CA HIS A 458 -10.75 23.55 -20.35
C HIS A 458 -9.86 22.30 -20.47
N TRP A 459 -9.97 21.57 -21.59
CA TRP A 459 -9.31 20.29 -21.81
C TRP A 459 -7.76 20.36 -21.70
N ASP A 460 -7.18 21.52 -21.98
CA ASP A 460 -5.74 21.82 -21.97
C ASP A 460 -5.25 22.45 -20.65
N SER A 461 -6.18 22.81 -19.76
CA SER A 461 -5.90 23.59 -18.56
C SER A 461 -5.67 22.74 -17.30
N GLY A 462 -5.67 21.41 -17.44
CA GLY A 462 -5.43 20.44 -16.37
C GLY A 462 -4.72 19.19 -16.88
N ARG A 463 -4.37 18.27 -15.97
CA ARG A 463 -3.80 16.96 -16.31
C ARG A 463 -4.79 15.85 -16.02
N ARG A 464 -4.88 14.89 -16.94
CA ARG A 464 -5.61 13.64 -16.70
C ARG A 464 -4.72 12.66 -15.92
N PHE A 465 -5.33 11.87 -15.05
CA PHE A 465 -4.63 10.85 -14.28
C PHE A 465 -5.50 9.63 -14.01
N GLN A 466 -4.83 8.52 -13.70
CA GLN A 466 -5.46 7.27 -13.30
C GLN A 466 -5.24 7.03 -11.79
N TYR A 467 -6.29 6.58 -11.10
CA TYR A 467 -6.18 6.19 -9.70
C TYR A 467 -5.16 5.06 -9.53
N ASN A 468 -4.58 4.97 -8.34
CA ASN A 468 -3.64 3.93 -7.93
C ASN A 468 -2.32 3.91 -8.75
N SER A 469 -2.08 4.92 -9.59
CA SER A 469 -0.88 5.08 -10.42
C SER A 469 -0.08 6.32 -9.99
N PRO A 470 1.25 6.20 -9.80
CA PRO A 470 2.11 7.37 -9.59
C PRO A 470 2.11 8.30 -10.80
N LEU A 471 1.93 9.60 -10.55
CA LEU A 471 1.91 10.67 -11.53
C LEU A 471 3.05 11.67 -11.23
N PRO A 472 4.04 11.81 -12.12
CA PRO A 472 5.04 12.87 -11.99
C PRO A 472 4.47 14.23 -12.41
N VAL A 473 4.70 15.24 -11.59
CA VAL A 473 4.22 16.61 -11.77
C VAL A 473 5.34 17.59 -11.46
N THR A 474 5.51 18.58 -12.35
CA THR A 474 6.43 19.70 -12.13
C THR A 474 5.63 20.98 -12.07
N LEU A 475 5.79 21.74 -10.98
CA LEU A 475 5.18 23.05 -10.80
C LEU A 475 6.19 24.17 -11.02
N ASN A 476 5.84 25.12 -11.88
CA ASN A 476 6.63 26.32 -12.13
C ASN A 476 6.58 27.29 -10.95
N LYS A 477 7.49 28.28 -10.90
CA LYS A 477 7.57 29.26 -9.79
C LYS A 477 6.25 30.02 -9.56
N ASN A 478 5.59 30.45 -10.65
CA ASN A 478 4.37 31.27 -10.60
C ASN A 478 3.07 30.45 -10.54
N GLU A 479 3.16 29.13 -10.73
CA GLU A 479 2.00 28.25 -10.60
C GLU A 479 1.65 28.08 -9.12
N THR A 480 0.40 28.37 -8.80
CA THR A 480 -0.16 28.27 -7.43
C THR A 480 -1.06 27.05 -7.28
N PHE A 481 -1.48 26.44 -8.38
CA PHE A 481 -2.21 25.19 -8.39
C PHE A 481 -2.08 24.48 -9.74
N LEU A 482 -2.44 23.20 -9.76
CA LEU A 482 -2.66 22.40 -10.97
C LEU A 482 -3.98 21.64 -10.83
N VAL A 483 -4.80 21.67 -11.88
CA VAL A 483 -6.04 20.89 -11.95
C VAL A 483 -5.74 19.48 -12.43
N LEU A 484 -6.27 18.48 -11.74
CA LEU A 484 -6.16 17.07 -12.07
C LEU A 484 -7.56 16.49 -12.30
N GLN A 485 -7.78 15.78 -13.41
CA GLN A 485 -9.04 15.12 -13.72
C GLN A 485 -8.84 13.60 -13.75
N ALA A 486 -9.60 12.86 -12.94
CA ALA A 486 -9.58 11.42 -12.96
C ALA A 486 -10.20 10.87 -14.25
N GLU A 487 -9.54 9.93 -14.92
CA GLU A 487 -10.03 9.37 -16.18
C GLU A 487 -11.25 8.45 -16.01
N LYS A 488 -11.39 7.82 -14.84
CA LYS A 488 -12.42 6.80 -14.57
C LYS A 488 -13.81 7.38 -14.37
N ASP A 489 -13.92 8.40 -13.51
CA ASP A 489 -15.18 8.98 -13.02
C ASP A 489 -15.25 10.50 -13.27
N GLY A 490 -14.21 11.10 -13.84
CA GLY A 490 -14.16 12.51 -14.17
C GLY A 490 -13.99 13.44 -12.97
N ILE A 491 -13.73 12.92 -11.77
CA ILE A 491 -13.61 13.75 -10.56
C ILE A 491 -12.42 14.70 -10.67
N LEU A 492 -12.61 15.94 -10.23
CA LEU A 492 -11.59 16.99 -10.28
C LEU A 492 -10.89 17.15 -8.93
N PHE A 493 -9.56 17.22 -8.99
CA PHE A 493 -8.69 17.49 -7.86
C PHE A 493 -7.82 18.72 -8.14
N LEU A 494 -7.42 19.41 -7.08
CA LEU A 494 -6.49 20.53 -7.13
C LEU A 494 -5.24 20.19 -6.33
N LEU A 495 -4.11 20.17 -7.02
CA LEU A 495 -2.80 20.22 -6.40
C LEU A 495 -2.48 21.68 -6.10
N ASN A 496 -2.61 22.10 -4.85
CA ASN A 496 -2.35 23.47 -4.43
C ASN A 496 -0.89 23.64 -4.00
N LYS A 497 -0.29 24.76 -4.40
CA LYS A 497 1.06 25.19 -4.03
C LYS A 497 1.04 26.56 -3.37
N GLY A 498 1.42 26.61 -2.10
CA GLY A 498 1.71 27.83 -1.36
C GLY A 498 3.22 28.10 -1.25
N THR A 499 3.58 29.31 -0.83
CA THR A 499 4.96 29.69 -0.55
C THR A 499 5.02 30.25 0.86
N GLU A 500 5.87 29.64 1.69
CA GLU A 500 6.14 30.01 3.07
C GLU A 500 7.60 30.49 3.19
N SER A 501 7.97 31.01 4.37
CA SER A 501 9.31 31.59 4.61
C SER A 501 10.48 30.64 4.37
N ILE A 502 10.27 29.33 4.46
CA ILE A 502 11.33 28.30 4.36
C ILE A 502 11.14 27.31 3.20
N GLY A 503 10.07 27.43 2.41
CA GLY A 503 9.79 26.49 1.32
C GLY A 503 8.40 26.64 0.71
N HIS A 504 8.02 25.66 -0.10
CA HIS A 504 6.69 25.56 -0.69
C HIS A 504 5.81 24.59 0.09
N THR A 505 4.56 24.96 0.29
CA THR A 505 3.54 24.05 0.84
C THR A 505 2.79 23.40 -0.32
N VAL A 506 2.61 22.09 -0.27
CA VAL A 506 1.94 21.32 -1.31
C VAL A 506 0.88 20.43 -0.71
N MET A 507 -0.28 20.39 -1.33
CA MET A 507 -1.38 19.53 -0.90
C MET A 507 -2.35 19.22 -2.05
N ILE A 508 -3.18 18.20 -1.88
CA ILE A 508 -4.24 17.85 -2.84
C ILE A 508 -5.60 18.04 -2.17
N THR A 509 -6.52 18.69 -2.86
CA THR A 509 -7.93 18.87 -2.47
C THR A 509 -8.85 18.33 -3.56
N CYS A 510 -10.03 17.87 -3.18
CA CYS A 510 -11.05 17.40 -4.11
C CYS A 510 -12.09 18.51 -4.34
N ILE A 511 -12.49 18.72 -5.59
CA ILE A 511 -13.58 19.64 -5.93
C ILE A 511 -14.90 18.86 -5.81
N SER A 512 -15.57 19.04 -4.69
CA SER A 512 -16.84 18.41 -4.37
C SER A 512 -17.57 19.22 -3.29
N PRO A 513 -18.89 19.00 -3.09
CA PRO A 513 -19.62 19.65 -2.01
C PRO A 513 -18.91 19.45 -0.66
N SER A 514 -18.79 20.50 0.15
CA SER A 514 -18.10 20.41 1.45
C SER A 514 -18.72 19.40 2.42
N SER A 515 -19.98 19.03 2.19
CA SER A 515 -20.71 18.01 2.94
C SER A 515 -20.45 16.58 2.48
N SER A 516 -19.75 16.39 1.37
CA SER A 516 -19.39 15.07 0.86
C SER A 516 -18.49 14.35 1.86
N LYS A 517 -18.88 13.11 2.19
CA LYS A 517 -18.08 12.22 3.05
C LYS A 517 -17.01 11.46 2.26
N GLU A 518 -17.02 11.54 0.94
CA GLU A 518 -16.03 10.86 0.11
C GLU A 518 -14.66 11.50 0.29
N GLN A 519 -13.70 10.71 0.72
CA GLN A 519 -12.31 11.14 0.86
C GLN A 519 -11.43 10.22 0.06
N TYR A 520 -10.43 10.80 -0.60
CA TYR A 520 -9.47 10.08 -1.40
C TYR A 520 -8.14 10.10 -0.66
N LEU A 521 -7.60 8.91 -0.41
CA LEU A 521 -6.24 8.80 0.09
C LEU A 521 -5.31 9.29 -1.02
N TYR A 522 -4.31 10.08 -0.66
CA TYR A 522 -3.30 10.53 -1.59
C TYR A 522 -1.91 10.49 -0.95
N ASP A 523 -0.89 10.43 -1.80
CA ASP A 523 0.48 10.68 -1.41
C ASP A 523 1.12 11.72 -2.32
N ILE A 524 2.05 12.47 -1.74
CA ILE A 524 2.88 13.44 -2.45
C ILE A 524 4.30 13.22 -1.97
N VAL A 525 5.20 13.11 -2.92
CA VAL A 525 6.62 12.84 -2.71
C VAL A 525 7.42 13.94 -3.40
N SER A 526 8.35 14.56 -2.67
CA SER A 526 9.34 15.49 -3.22
C SER A 526 10.74 15.04 -2.86
N GLU A 527 11.67 15.20 -3.79
CA GLU A 527 12.93 14.47 -3.73
C GLU A 527 14.12 15.31 -4.17
N ARG A 528 15.25 15.09 -3.49
CA ARG A 528 16.53 15.74 -3.80
C ARG A 528 17.66 14.76 -3.54
N GLY A 529 18.21 14.19 -4.61
CA GLY A 529 19.19 13.10 -4.51
C GLY A 529 18.67 11.97 -3.62
N ASN A 530 19.40 11.67 -2.54
CA ASN A 530 19.06 10.60 -1.60
C ASN A 530 18.04 11.01 -0.52
N SER A 531 17.65 12.29 -0.47
CA SER A 531 16.66 12.79 0.50
C SER A 531 15.27 12.82 -0.12
N CYS A 532 14.27 12.47 0.68
CA CYS A 532 12.88 12.42 0.24
C CYS A 532 11.95 12.90 1.35
N LEU A 533 10.99 13.72 0.97
CA LEU A 533 9.88 14.17 1.80
C LEU A 533 8.60 13.56 1.24
N ARG A 534 7.79 12.96 2.10
CA ARG A 534 6.53 12.32 1.72
C ARG A 534 5.43 12.71 2.67
N LEU A 535 4.29 13.09 2.11
CA LEU A 535 3.02 13.20 2.83
C LEU A 535 2.10 12.11 2.31
N LYS A 536 1.42 11.42 3.21
CA LYS A 536 0.28 10.56 2.90
C LYS A 536 -0.89 11.05 3.74
N SER A 537 -1.96 11.53 3.12
CA SER A 537 -3.14 12.07 3.81
C SER A 537 -4.40 11.87 2.97
N TYR A 538 -5.53 12.37 3.45
CA TYR A 538 -6.83 12.31 2.77
C TYR A 538 -7.22 13.67 2.22
N THR A 539 -7.86 13.69 1.05
CA THR A 539 -8.33 14.92 0.42
C THR A 539 -9.44 15.58 1.25
N ASN A 540 -9.36 16.91 1.38
CA ASN A 540 -10.48 17.72 1.83
C ASN A 540 -11.36 18.14 0.65
N ASN A 541 -12.67 18.25 0.90
CA ASN A 541 -13.69 18.56 -0.10
C ASN A 541 -14.06 20.05 -0.06
N TYR A 542 -13.94 20.71 -1.20
CA TYR A 542 -14.34 22.11 -1.36
C TYR A 542 -15.10 22.31 -2.68
N PRO A 543 -16.19 23.12 -2.70
CA PRO A 543 -17.02 23.31 -3.89
C PRO A 543 -16.37 24.23 -4.94
N GLY A 544 -15.04 24.28 -4.99
CA GLY A 544 -14.26 25.13 -5.87
C GLY A 544 -12.85 25.38 -5.32
N ARG A 545 -12.20 26.42 -5.85
CA ARG A 545 -10.86 26.81 -5.43
C ARG A 545 -10.90 27.56 -4.09
N VAL A 546 -10.03 27.17 -3.17
CA VAL A 546 -9.85 27.86 -1.88
C VAL A 546 -8.64 28.79 -1.98
N GLU A 547 -8.83 30.07 -1.69
CA GLU A 547 -7.74 31.05 -1.55
C GLU A 547 -7.62 31.49 -0.08
N GLY A 548 -6.41 31.34 0.50
CA GLY A 548 -6.15 31.67 1.91
C GLY A 548 -6.22 30.50 2.89
N SER A 549 -5.79 30.76 4.14
CA SER A 549 -5.54 29.89 5.31
C SER A 549 -5.33 28.38 5.06
N PRO A 550 -4.17 27.80 5.47
CA PRO A 550 -3.83 26.42 5.13
C PRO A 550 -4.82 25.44 5.79
N PRO A 551 -5.35 24.47 5.04
CA PRO A 551 -5.97 23.30 5.64
C PRO A 551 -4.93 22.45 6.39
N VAL A 552 -5.45 21.56 7.23
CA VAL A 552 -4.76 21.02 8.41
C VAL A 552 -3.48 20.21 8.09
N ASP A 553 -3.40 19.61 6.89
CA ASP A 553 -2.29 18.76 6.46
C ASP A 553 -1.71 19.23 5.11
N PHE A 554 -0.40 19.52 5.08
CA PHE A 554 0.34 19.88 3.88
C PHE A 554 1.78 19.37 3.94
N LEU A 555 2.40 19.17 2.77
CA LEU A 555 3.81 18.85 2.65
C LEU A 555 4.60 20.14 2.52
N LEU A 556 5.44 20.46 3.50
CA LEU A 556 6.39 21.56 3.39
C LEU A 556 7.66 21.07 2.71
N VAL A 557 7.88 21.51 1.48
CA VAL A 557 9.06 21.22 0.67
C VAL A 557 10.03 22.42 0.77
N PRO A 558 11.18 22.27 1.47
CA PRO A 558 12.16 23.36 1.59
C PRO A 558 12.67 23.82 0.23
N PHE A 559 13.06 25.10 0.08
CA PHE A 559 13.59 25.62 -1.19
C PHE A 559 14.81 24.85 -1.71
N GLY A 560 15.55 24.19 -0.83
CA GLY A 560 16.66 23.32 -1.22
C GLY A 560 16.26 22.08 -2.03
N PHE A 561 14.98 21.70 -2.08
CA PHE A 561 14.47 20.58 -2.88
C PHE A 561 14.06 20.97 -4.30
N LEU A 562 14.13 22.26 -4.65
CA LEU A 562 13.88 22.70 -6.02
C LEU A 562 14.95 22.15 -6.96
N ASN A 563 14.51 21.82 -8.18
CA ASN A 563 15.43 21.37 -9.22
C ASN A 563 16.35 22.52 -9.69
N PRO A 564 17.41 22.24 -10.48
CA PRO A 564 18.33 23.28 -10.95
C PRO A 564 17.66 24.41 -11.74
N THR A 565 16.50 24.16 -12.35
CA THR A 565 15.69 25.16 -13.05
C THR A 565 14.80 26.00 -12.12
N GLY A 566 14.83 25.72 -10.80
CA GLY A 566 14.03 26.38 -9.78
C GLY A 566 12.55 25.98 -9.80
N LYS A 567 12.22 24.83 -10.40
CA LYS A 567 10.87 24.24 -10.40
C LYS A 567 10.75 23.18 -9.32
N LEU A 568 9.51 22.94 -8.91
CA LEU A 568 9.18 21.96 -7.89
C LEU A 568 8.73 20.66 -8.54
N ASP A 569 9.56 19.64 -8.45
CA ASP A 569 9.24 18.29 -8.94
C ASP A 569 8.61 17.47 -7.82
N LEU A 570 7.49 16.84 -8.16
CA LEU A 570 6.63 16.07 -7.27
C LEU A 570 6.23 14.77 -7.96
N GLU A 571 6.15 13.68 -7.20
CA GLU A 571 5.45 12.47 -7.60
C GLU A 571 4.23 12.32 -6.69
N MET A 572 3.06 12.05 -7.25
CA MET A 572 1.83 11.90 -6.46
C MET A 572 1.02 10.70 -6.90
N CYS A 573 0.30 10.09 -5.97
CA CYS A 573 -0.65 9.02 -6.25
C CYS A 573 -1.95 9.31 -5.50
N ILE A 574 -3.10 9.19 -6.17
CA ILE A 574 -4.42 9.29 -5.56
C ILE A 574 -5.09 7.92 -5.68
N TRP A 575 -5.61 7.39 -4.59
CA TRP A 575 -6.29 6.10 -4.54
C TRP A 575 -7.79 6.27 -4.64
N ASN A 576 -8.46 5.32 -5.29
CA ASN A 576 -9.90 5.29 -5.43
C ASN A 576 -10.58 4.94 -4.09
N SER A 577 -11.68 5.61 -3.74
CA SER A 577 -12.40 5.44 -2.48
C SER A 577 -12.99 4.03 -2.31
N THR A 578 -13.36 3.35 -3.41
CA THR A 578 -13.92 1.99 -3.37
C THR A 578 -12.93 0.91 -2.93
N ASP A 579 -11.63 1.19 -2.96
CA ASP A 579 -10.58 0.23 -2.62
C ASP A 579 -10.08 0.36 -1.16
N ILE A 580 -10.56 1.38 -0.43
CA ILE A 580 -10.05 1.75 0.91
C ILE A 580 -11.00 1.27 2.03
N GLY A 581 -12.20 0.79 1.70
CA GLY A 581 -13.22 0.32 2.63
C GLY A 581 -13.12 -1.17 2.98
N ALA A 582 -11.99 -1.61 3.54
CA ALA A 582 -11.88 -2.89 4.25
C ALA A 582 -10.65 -2.87 5.17
N ASP A 583 -10.57 -1.88 6.07
CA ASP A 583 -9.63 -1.85 7.19
C ASP A 583 -10.24 -2.51 8.44
#